data_AF-X1N284-F1
#
_entry.id   AF-X1N284-F1
#
_cell.length_a   1.000
_cell.length_b   1.000
_cell.length_c   1.000
_cell.angle_alpha   90.00
_cell.angle_beta   90.00
_cell.angle_gamma   90.00
#
_symmetry.space_group_name_H-M   'P 1'
#
loop_
_entity.id
_entity.type
_entity.pdbx_description
1 polymer ?
#
loop_
_entity_poly.entity_id
_entity_poly.type
_entity_poly.pdbx_seq_one_letter_code
_entity_poly.pdbx_strand_id
1 'polypeptide(L)'
;MKLLGLQRGPTDYVPHLYSTGKLHKIRFPQVPYLIHNWLPRGGRIMLHGRQEQLKSWLATTLANCLAKGEPFMDYECEKSRVVYVQLDMTPQTQHERIQLAEGHLEHNNLRWVLGSLPHSIELVKLKDEWVQEVREFKPDLVIWDSLRRM
;
A
#
# COMPACT_ATOMS: atom_id res chain seq x y z
N MET A 1 -29.19 4.19 -15.10
CA MET A 1 -28.91 4.28 -13.65
C MET A 1 -27.63 5.08 -13.47
N LYS A 2 -27.75 6.36 -13.09
CA LYS A 2 -26.61 7.30 -12.93
C LYS A 2 -25.84 6.91 -11.67
N LEU A 3 -24.59 6.45 -11.83
CA LEU A 3 -23.67 6.26 -10.71
C LEU A 3 -23.21 7.63 -10.21
N LEU A 4 -23.53 7.88 -8.95
CA LEU A 4 -23.28 9.11 -8.20
C LEU A 4 -21.79 9.29 -7.90
N GLY A 5 -21.27 10.49 -8.18
CA GLY A 5 -20.55 11.27 -7.17
C GLY A 5 -19.14 10.85 -6.72
N LEU A 6 -18.34 10.14 -7.51
CA LEU A 6 -16.89 10.10 -7.27
C LEU A 6 -16.25 11.33 -7.94
N GLN A 7 -15.82 12.31 -7.15
CA GLN A 7 -14.87 13.32 -7.62
C GLN A 7 -13.61 12.56 -8.08
N ARG A 8 -13.39 12.52 -9.40
CA ARG A 8 -12.25 11.87 -10.02
C ARG A 8 -10.98 12.60 -9.57
N GLY A 9 -10.09 11.89 -8.88
CA GLY A 9 -8.72 12.34 -8.68
C GLY A 9 -7.99 12.47 -10.03
N PRO A 10 -6.75 12.98 -10.05
CA PRO A 10 -5.98 13.30 -11.28
C PRO A 10 -5.50 12.07 -12.08
N THR A 11 -6.22 10.95 -12.02
CA THR A 11 -5.80 9.61 -12.46
C THR A 11 -6.47 9.11 -13.74
N ASP A 12 -7.03 10.00 -14.56
CA ASP A 12 -7.33 9.67 -15.96
C ASP A 12 -6.00 9.64 -16.75
N TYR A 13 -5.17 8.61 -16.51
CA TYR A 13 -3.90 8.39 -17.20
C TYR A 13 -4.20 7.92 -18.63
N VAL A 14 -4.45 8.85 -19.53
CA VAL A 14 -4.63 8.57 -20.95
C VAL A 14 -3.23 8.44 -21.58
N PRO A 15 -2.87 7.30 -22.19
CA PRO A 15 -1.59 7.19 -22.88
C PRO A 15 -1.50 8.25 -23.98
N HIS A 16 -0.42 9.04 -23.96
CA HIS A 16 -0.15 10.04 -24.97
C HIS A 16 1.07 9.63 -25.80
N LEU A 17 0.95 9.73 -27.13
CA LEU A 17 2.08 9.53 -28.02
C LEU A 17 2.90 10.83 -28.11
N TYR A 18 4.20 10.72 -27.85
CA TYR A 18 5.16 11.80 -28.04
C TYR A 18 6.25 11.37 -29.01
N SER A 19 6.63 12.25 -29.93
CA SER A 19 7.91 12.10 -30.62
C SER A 19 9.06 12.53 -29.70
N THR A 20 10.27 12.03 -29.94
CA THR A 20 11.48 12.42 -29.19
C THR A 20 11.68 13.94 -29.16
N GLY A 21 11.54 14.59 -30.32
CA GLY A 21 11.65 16.05 -30.41
C GLY A 21 10.60 16.82 -29.63
N LYS A 22 9.42 16.22 -29.40
CA LYS A 22 8.36 16.79 -28.55
C LYS A 22 8.68 16.59 -27.07
N LEU A 23 9.19 15.42 -26.68
CA LEU A 23 9.58 15.13 -25.29
C LEU A 23 10.64 16.11 -24.78
N HIS A 24 11.66 16.43 -25.58
CA HIS A 24 12.71 17.38 -25.18
C HIS A 24 12.21 18.80 -24.86
N LYS A 25 11.01 19.16 -25.35
CA LYS A 25 10.44 20.50 -25.19
C LYS A 25 9.40 20.57 -24.08
N ILE A 26 8.98 19.42 -23.53
CA ILE A 26 7.96 19.37 -22.48
C ILE A 26 8.64 19.43 -21.12
N ARG A 27 8.09 20.28 -20.24
CA ARG A 27 8.35 20.20 -18.80
C ARG A 27 7.16 19.49 -18.16
N PHE A 28 7.43 18.33 -17.58
CA PHE A 28 6.42 17.60 -16.81
C PHE A 28 6.29 18.21 -15.40
N PRO A 29 5.07 18.25 -14.83
CA PRO A 29 4.93 18.63 -13.43
C PRO A 29 5.69 17.63 -12.55
N GLN A 30 6.22 18.11 -11.42
CA GLN A 30 6.79 17.20 -10.44
C GLN A 30 5.68 16.35 -9.82
N VAL A 31 5.93 15.06 -9.68
CA VAL A 31 5.02 14.11 -9.04
C VAL A 31 5.46 13.95 -7.59
N PRO A 32 4.59 14.17 -6.60
CA PRO A 32 4.94 13.92 -5.21
C PRO A 32 5.11 12.42 -4.96
N TYR A 33 6.02 12.06 -4.06
CA TYR A 33 6.36 10.67 -3.73
C TYR A 33 5.98 10.34 -2.29
N LEU A 34 5.42 9.14 -2.07
CA LEU A 34 5.34 8.54 -0.74
C LEU A 34 6.70 8.01 -0.29
N ILE A 35 7.46 7.47 -1.24
CA ILE A 35 8.83 7.01 -1.04
C ILE A 35 9.67 7.62 -2.15
N HIS A 36 10.64 8.47 -1.80
CA HIS A 36 11.37 9.30 -2.75
C HIS A 36 12.01 8.45 -3.86
N ASN A 37 11.78 8.82 -5.13
CA ASN A 37 12.24 8.10 -6.33
C ASN A 37 11.79 6.64 -6.47
N TRP A 38 10.86 6.15 -5.63
CA TRP A 38 10.40 4.76 -5.69
C TRP A 38 8.88 4.63 -5.84
N LEU A 39 8.09 5.30 -4.99
CA LEU A 39 6.63 5.24 -5.04
C LEU A 39 6.02 6.65 -5.20
N PRO A 40 5.60 7.05 -6.41
CA PRO A 40 4.83 8.28 -6.59
C PRO A 40 3.45 8.15 -5.94
N ARG A 41 2.89 9.26 -5.42
CA ARG A 41 1.51 9.29 -4.91
C ARG A 41 0.54 8.88 -6.03
N GLY A 42 -0.36 7.95 -5.72
CA GLY A 42 -1.28 7.33 -6.70
C GLY A 42 -0.65 6.24 -7.58
N GLY A 43 0.65 5.99 -7.43
CA GLY A 43 1.35 4.88 -8.08
C GLY A 43 1.01 3.52 -7.46
N ARG A 44 1.51 2.45 -8.08
CA ARG A 44 1.36 1.07 -7.60
C ARG A 44 2.70 0.36 -7.68
N ILE A 45 3.01 -0.45 -6.68
CA ILE A 45 4.16 -1.35 -6.65
C ILE A 45 3.63 -2.77 -6.49
N MET A 46 4.24 -3.70 -7.23
CA MET A 46 4.00 -5.14 -7.08
C MET A 46 5.28 -5.80 -6.58
N LEU A 47 5.26 -6.29 -5.34
CA LEU A 47 6.33 -7.13 -4.81
C LEU A 47 6.09 -8.58 -5.24
N HIS A 48 6.96 -9.11 -6.11
CA HIS A 48 6.85 -10.47 -6.62
C HIS A 48 8.07 -11.31 -6.25
N GLY A 49 7.88 -12.62 -6.13
CA GLY A 49 8.93 -13.56 -5.76
C GLY A 49 8.35 -14.85 -5.21
N ARG A 50 9.15 -15.92 -5.19
CA ARG A 50 8.73 -17.23 -4.66
C ARG A 50 8.25 -17.11 -3.21
N GLN A 51 7.47 -18.08 -2.75
CA GLN A 51 7.06 -18.16 -1.35
C GLN A 51 8.30 -18.11 -0.44
N GLU A 52 8.14 -17.54 0.77
CA GLU A 52 9.19 -17.47 1.80
C GLU A 52 10.42 -16.60 1.45
N GLN A 53 10.37 -15.84 0.35
CA GLN A 53 11.42 -14.86 -0.03
C GLN A 53 11.25 -13.51 0.69
N LEU A 54 10.85 -13.52 1.95
CA LEU A 54 10.79 -12.33 2.83
C LEU A 54 9.91 -11.15 2.36
N LYS A 55 9.04 -11.32 1.36
CA LYS A 55 8.18 -10.24 0.83
C LYS A 55 7.29 -9.60 1.92
N SER A 56 6.65 -10.40 2.75
CA SER A 56 5.82 -9.88 3.86
C SER A 56 6.65 -9.15 4.91
N TRP A 57 7.90 -9.57 5.15
CA TRP A 57 8.82 -8.85 6.03
C TRP A 57 9.19 -7.49 5.43
N LEU A 58 9.58 -7.46 4.16
CA LEU A 58 9.88 -6.23 3.43
C LEU A 58 8.70 -5.25 3.44
N ALA A 59 7.49 -5.75 3.16
CA ALA A 59 6.26 -4.97 3.17
C ALA A 59 5.91 -4.44 4.57
N THR A 60 6.10 -5.26 5.61
CA THR A 60 5.87 -4.85 7.01
C THR A 60 6.87 -3.77 7.43
N THR A 61 8.17 -3.94 7.13
CA THR A 61 9.18 -2.92 7.40
C THR A 61 8.85 -1.61 6.68
N LEU A 62 8.45 -1.68 5.41
CA LEU A 62 8.04 -0.51 4.64
C LEU A 62 6.83 0.20 5.26
N ALA A 63 5.81 -0.56 5.66
CA ALA A 63 4.61 -0.02 6.31
C ALA A 63 4.96 0.79 7.56
N ASN A 64 5.92 0.29 8.34
CA ASN A 64 6.40 0.96 9.55
C ASN A 64 7.19 2.23 9.27
N CYS A 65 8.15 2.16 8.36
CA CYS A 65 8.91 3.34 7.93
C CYS A 65 7.96 4.46 7.50
N LEU A 66 6.97 4.14 6.66
CA LEU A 66 5.97 5.11 6.21
C LEU A 66 5.05 5.59 7.34
N ALA A 67 4.59 4.72 8.23
CA ALA A 67 3.73 5.14 9.35
C ALA A 67 4.44 6.13 10.30
N LYS A 68 5.75 5.96 10.47
CA LYS A 68 6.61 6.81 11.31
C LYS A 68 7.13 8.05 10.59
N GLY A 69 7.32 7.97 9.26
CA GLY A 69 8.09 8.96 8.50
C GLY A 69 9.60 8.74 8.61
N GLU A 70 10.03 7.50 8.81
CA GLU A 70 11.44 7.11 8.87
C GLU A 70 11.92 6.59 7.51
N PRO A 71 13.22 6.73 7.18
CA PRO A 71 13.76 6.19 5.95
C PRO A 71 13.54 4.68 5.81
N PHE A 72 13.31 4.22 4.59
CA PHE A 72 13.26 2.80 4.23
C PHE A 72 14.43 2.48 3.32
N MET A 73 15.39 1.65 3.76
CA MET A 73 16.57 1.26 2.95
C MET A 73 17.26 2.47 2.27
N ASP A 74 17.53 3.52 3.05
CA ASP A 74 18.11 4.80 2.60
C ASP A 74 17.22 5.68 1.69
N TYR A 75 15.99 5.26 1.42
CA TYR A 75 14.99 6.11 0.75
C TYR A 75 14.23 6.94 1.77
N GLU A 76 14.16 8.26 1.55
CA GLU A 76 13.31 9.15 2.34
C GLU A 76 11.83 8.80 2.14
N CYS A 77 11.11 8.72 3.25
CA CYS A 77 9.69 8.38 3.30
C CYS A 77 8.86 9.55 3.82
N GLU A 78 7.70 9.78 3.23
CA GLU A 78 6.71 10.69 3.78
C GLU A 78 5.91 10.00 4.88
N LYS A 79 5.77 10.64 6.05
CA LYS A 79 4.91 10.13 7.14
C LYS A 79 3.47 10.00 6.64
N SER A 80 2.97 8.77 6.63
CA SER A 80 1.76 8.39 5.89
C SER A 80 0.82 7.56 6.74
N ARG A 81 -0.48 7.60 6.43
CA ARG A 81 -1.46 6.65 6.96
C ARG A 81 -1.46 5.38 6.10
N VAL A 82 -1.13 4.26 6.71
CA VAL A 82 -0.96 2.98 6.03
C VAL A 82 -2.01 1.99 6.51
N VAL A 83 -2.68 1.31 5.57
CA VAL A 83 -3.49 0.13 5.85
C VAL A 83 -2.77 -1.08 5.30
N TYR A 84 -2.51 -2.07 6.15
CA TYR A 84 -1.93 -3.34 5.76
C TYR A 84 -3.01 -4.43 5.80
N VAL A 85 -3.27 -5.05 4.66
CA VAL A 85 -4.23 -6.15 4.53
C VAL A 85 -3.43 -7.46 4.46
N GLN A 86 -3.53 -8.26 5.53
CA GLN A 86 -2.87 -9.55 5.68
C GLN A 86 -3.91 -10.66 5.78
N LEU A 87 -3.99 -11.52 4.76
CA LEU A 87 -5.03 -12.55 4.65
C LEU A 87 -4.49 -13.99 4.64
N ASP A 88 -3.17 -14.17 4.63
CA ASP A 88 -2.55 -15.48 4.46
C ASP A 88 -2.23 -16.21 5.76
N MET A 89 -2.27 -15.51 6.90
CA MET A 89 -1.93 -16.07 8.21
C MET A 89 -2.92 -15.64 9.28
N THR A 90 -2.84 -16.31 10.43
CA THR A 90 -3.70 -16.00 11.57
C THR A 90 -3.31 -14.65 12.20
N PRO A 91 -4.23 -14.00 12.93
CA PRO A 91 -3.93 -12.76 13.63
C PRO A 91 -2.83 -12.94 14.67
N GLN A 92 -2.75 -14.11 15.31
CA GLN A 92 -1.70 -14.44 16.27
C GLN A 92 -0.31 -14.45 15.61
N THR A 93 -0.14 -15.17 14.50
CA THR A 93 1.15 -15.21 13.80
C THR A 93 1.57 -13.83 13.29
N GLN A 94 0.61 -13.02 12.82
CA GLN A 94 0.91 -11.66 12.41
C GLN A 94 1.28 -10.77 13.61
N HIS A 95 0.60 -10.93 14.74
CA HIS A 95 0.91 -10.21 15.98
C HIS A 95 2.34 -10.49 16.47
N GLU A 96 2.75 -11.76 16.47
CA GLU A 96 4.13 -12.16 16.82
C GLU A 96 5.16 -11.51 15.87
N ARG A 97 4.88 -11.45 14.57
CA ARG A 97 5.76 -10.79 13.59
C ARG A 97 5.86 -9.29 13.79
N ILE A 98 4.73 -8.63 14.07
CA ILE A 98 4.69 -7.20 14.38
C ILE A 98 5.57 -6.92 15.59
N GLN A 99 5.44 -7.70 16.67
CA GLN A 99 6.29 -7.53 17.85
C GLN A 99 7.78 -7.68 17.54
N LEU A 100 8.14 -8.63 16.67
CA LEU A 100 9.54 -8.82 16.24
C LEU A 100 10.06 -7.68 15.34
N ALA A 101 9.21 -7.14 14.47
CA ALA A 101 9.58 -6.09 13.52
C ALA A 101 9.59 -4.68 14.13
N GLU A 102 8.68 -4.42 15.06
CA GLU A 102 8.36 -3.08 15.56
C GLU A 102 8.72 -2.88 17.04
N GLY A 103 8.89 -3.96 17.81
CA GLY A 103 8.86 -3.87 19.28
C GLY A 103 7.48 -3.45 19.79
N HIS A 104 7.43 -2.78 20.95
CA HIS A 104 6.18 -2.28 21.58
C HIS A 104 5.88 -0.83 21.17
N LEU A 105 5.90 -0.51 19.88
CA LEU A 105 5.66 0.86 19.42
C LEU A 105 4.18 1.13 19.14
N GLU A 106 3.63 2.14 19.81
CA GLU A 106 2.28 2.64 19.52
C GLU A 106 2.36 3.80 18.53
N HIS A 107 1.82 3.60 17.32
CA HIS A 107 1.49 4.71 16.43
C HIS A 107 0.15 4.52 15.71
N ASN A 108 -0.61 5.60 15.61
CA ASN A 108 -1.97 5.58 15.07
C ASN A 108 -2.04 5.60 13.53
N ASN A 109 -0.87 5.63 12.87
CA ASN A 109 -0.75 5.75 11.41
C ASN A 109 -0.70 4.41 10.66
N LEU A 110 -0.68 3.28 11.37
CA LEU A 110 -0.72 1.96 10.76
C LEU A 110 -1.94 1.20 11.27
N ARG A 111 -2.76 0.71 10.35
CA ARG A 111 -3.90 -0.15 10.66
C ARG A 111 -3.76 -1.48 9.94
N TRP A 112 -4.21 -2.54 10.60
CA TRP A 112 -4.12 -3.90 10.11
C TRP A 112 -5.51 -4.47 9.85
N VAL A 113 -5.72 -5.04 8.67
CA VAL A 113 -6.85 -5.92 8.37
C VAL A 113 -6.30 -7.35 8.39
N LEU A 114 -6.70 -8.14 9.37
CA LEU A 114 -6.19 -9.49 9.59
C LEU A 114 -7.28 -10.53 9.29
N GLY A 115 -6.95 -11.51 8.46
CA GLY A 115 -7.78 -12.69 8.24
C GLY A 115 -7.70 -13.67 9.42
N SER A 116 -8.79 -14.39 9.70
CA SER A 116 -8.84 -15.42 10.75
C SER A 116 -8.37 -16.80 10.28
N LEU A 117 -8.36 -17.04 8.96
CA LEU A 117 -7.82 -18.23 8.29
C LEU A 117 -7.14 -17.81 6.98
N PRO A 118 -6.22 -18.64 6.44
CA PRO A 118 -5.62 -18.36 5.15
C PRO A 118 -6.68 -18.40 4.04
N HIS A 119 -7.14 -17.23 3.62
CA HIS A 119 -8.15 -17.11 2.57
C HIS A 119 -7.47 -16.67 1.28
N SER A 120 -7.88 -17.25 0.14
CA SER A 120 -7.55 -16.65 -1.15
C SER A 120 -8.26 -15.31 -1.29
N ILE A 121 -7.66 -14.38 -2.04
CA ILE A 121 -8.24 -13.07 -2.38
C ILE A 121 -9.67 -13.22 -2.89
N GLU A 122 -9.93 -14.28 -3.66
CA GLU A 122 -11.23 -14.61 -4.25
C GLU A 122 -12.33 -14.89 -3.22
N LEU A 123 -11.99 -15.25 -1.99
CA LEU A 123 -12.95 -15.63 -0.94
C LEU A 123 -13.24 -14.48 0.04
N VAL A 124 -12.46 -13.41 0.02
CA VAL A 124 -12.69 -12.28 0.95
C VAL A 124 -13.64 -11.29 0.29
N LYS A 125 -14.94 -11.52 0.49
CA LYS A 125 -15.90 -10.40 0.48
C LYS A 125 -15.51 -9.50 1.64
N LEU A 126 -14.81 -8.41 1.33
CA LEU A 126 -14.52 -7.37 2.32
C LEU A 126 -15.85 -6.94 2.93
N LYS A 127 -15.95 -7.03 4.25
CA LYS A 127 -17.13 -6.56 4.97
C LYS A 127 -17.27 -5.06 4.73
N ASP A 128 -18.49 -4.58 4.53
CA ASP A 128 -18.76 -3.16 4.31
C ASP A 128 -18.21 -2.29 5.46
N GLU A 129 -18.24 -2.81 6.68
CA GLU A 129 -17.65 -2.20 7.88
C GLU A 129 -16.15 -1.92 7.70
N TRP A 130 -15.37 -2.89 7.21
CA TRP A 130 -13.93 -2.70 6.96
C TRP A 130 -13.68 -1.66 5.88
N VAL A 131 -14.47 -1.71 4.80
CA VAL A 131 -14.37 -0.72 3.72
C VAL A 131 -14.66 0.67 4.25
N GLN A 132 -15.66 0.81 5.11
CA GLN A 132 -16.03 2.07 5.73
C GLN A 132 -14.94 2.59 6.68
N GLU A 133 -14.40 1.74 7.55
CA GLU A 133 -13.30 2.09 8.44
C GLU A 133 -12.04 2.53 7.68
N VAL A 134 -11.70 1.82 6.60
CA VAL A 134 -10.58 2.19 5.72
C VAL A 134 -10.84 3.54 5.04
N ARG A 135 -12.08 3.79 4.58
CA ARG A 135 -12.45 5.10 3.99
C ARG A 135 -12.35 6.23 5.00
N GLU A 136 -12.78 6.01 6.24
CA GLU A 136 -12.70 7.01 7.31
C GLU A 136 -11.26 7.28 7.74
N PHE A 137 -10.43 6.24 7.76
CA PHE A 137 -9.01 6.37 8.02
C PHE A 137 -8.28 7.17 6.93
N LYS A 138 -8.79 7.16 5.70
CA LYS A 138 -8.24 7.86 4.51
C LYS A 138 -6.75 7.54 4.31
N PRO A 139 -6.37 6.27 4.09
CA PRO A 139 -4.98 5.90 3.93
C PRO A 139 -4.32 6.59 2.73
N ASP A 140 -3.04 6.91 2.89
CA ASP A 140 -2.15 7.32 1.81
C ASP A 140 -1.61 6.10 1.05
N LEU A 141 -1.48 4.96 1.73
CA LEU A 141 -1.07 3.69 1.16
C LEU A 141 -1.92 2.53 1.68
N VAL A 142 -2.31 1.65 0.77
CA VAL A 142 -2.88 0.33 1.10
C VAL A 142 -1.90 -0.72 0.61
N ILE A 143 -1.41 -1.55 1.52
CA ILE A 143 -0.59 -2.72 1.22
C ILE A 143 -1.52 -3.93 1.21
N TRP A 144 -1.55 -4.62 0.07
CA TRP A 144 -2.30 -5.85 -0.09
C TRP A 144 -1.33 -7.02 -0.11
N ASP A 145 -1.19 -7.73 1.01
CA ASP A 145 -0.30 -8.87 1.17
C ASP A 145 -1.12 -10.15 1.28
N SER A 146 -1.33 -10.78 0.13
CA SER A 146 -1.99 -12.07 0.03
C SER A 146 -1.42 -12.84 -1.16
N LEU A 147 -1.02 -14.07 -0.91
CA LEU A 147 -0.38 -15.02 -1.80
C LEU A 147 -1.24 -16.27 -1.83
N ARG A 148 -2.38 -16.23 -2.52
CA ARG A 148 -2.99 -17.47 -3.01
C ARG A 148 -3.49 -17.28 -4.44
N ARG A 149 -2.81 -18.02 -5.31
CA ARG A 149 -3.18 -18.49 -6.66
C ARG A 149 -4.55 -18.05 -7.20
N MET A 150 -4.50 -17.37 -8.35
CA MET A 150 -5.25 -17.81 -9.53
C MET A 150 -4.77 -19.20 -9.95
#